data_AF-A0A5Q4VGD3-F1
#
_entry.id   AF-A0A5Q4VGD3-F1
#
_cell.length_a   1.000
_cell.length_b   1.000
_cell.length_c   1.000
_cell.angle_alpha   90.00
_cell.angle_beta   90.00
_cell.angle_gamma   90.00
#
_symmetry.space_group_name_H-M   'P 1'
#
loop_
_entity.id
_entity.type
_entity.pdbx_description
1 polymer ?
#
loop_
_entity_poly.entity_id
_entity_poly.type
_entity_poly.pdbx_seq_one_letter_code
_entity_poly.pdbx_strand_id
1 'polypeptide(L)'
;MTDSPEKLFSPGRGIDVVFNLNSLSPLVRASIIYDATYTKNELIIAQTTPRILPNTSFDEMHVTTLVIGEKREKKRLGLKCKISGISRDYALSKDTKEEAVFIEYMGKISEVNIRSAFRMSPGKNYSIFAKIILKDREYTFGKDFSILDLSITGIGIVVPKKTADRANPLLKTETGTTFTLGMALKHSEDEKVIIEKVACIASIARINTHFNENAALVGLQFLKMKPESEEILSRFIHHAQLDQIRQLNRYQS
;
A
#
# COMPACT_ATOMS: atom_id res chain seq x y z
N MET A 1 23.71 -5.31 14.67
CA MET A 1 23.06 -6.56 15.14
C MET A 1 22.45 -7.26 13.94
N THR A 2 22.63 -8.57 13.79
CA THR A 2 22.11 -9.32 12.63
C THR A 2 20.63 -9.61 12.83
N ASP A 3 19.80 -9.19 11.87
CA ASP A 3 18.38 -9.52 11.82
C ASP A 3 18.23 -11.03 11.55
N SER A 4 17.67 -11.77 12.52
CA SER A 4 17.46 -13.22 12.42
C SER A 4 15.95 -13.57 12.49
N PRO A 5 15.50 -14.65 11.83
CA PRO A 5 14.09 -15.05 11.87
C PRO A 5 13.57 -15.27 13.29
N GLU A 6 14.40 -15.83 14.17
CA GLU A 6 14.10 -16.11 15.58
C GLU A 6 13.74 -14.84 16.36
N LYS A 7 14.36 -13.71 16.01
CA LYS A 7 14.13 -12.44 16.67
C LYS A 7 12.93 -11.69 16.10
N LEU A 8 12.70 -11.81 14.79
CA LEU A 8 11.72 -11.00 14.08
C LEU A 8 10.36 -11.67 13.89
N PHE A 9 10.33 -13.00 13.86
CA PHE A 9 9.16 -13.82 13.57
C PHE A 9 8.92 -14.84 14.68
N SER A 10 8.90 -14.34 15.93
CA SER A 10 8.63 -15.14 17.12
C SER A 10 7.13 -15.39 17.35
N PRO A 11 6.76 -16.50 18.03
CA PRO A 11 5.40 -16.70 18.51
C PRO A 11 4.84 -15.48 19.25
N GLY A 12 3.56 -15.19 19.04
CA GLY A 12 2.86 -14.01 19.55
C GLY A 12 3.12 -12.71 18.77
N ARG A 13 4.00 -12.71 17.77
CA ARG A 13 4.28 -11.51 16.96
C ARG A 13 3.19 -11.27 15.92
N GLY A 14 2.65 -10.06 15.91
CA GLY A 14 1.81 -9.57 14.81
C GLY A 14 2.62 -9.41 13.53
N ILE A 15 2.04 -9.86 12.42
CA ILE A 15 2.66 -9.87 11.09
C ILE A 15 1.65 -9.44 10.02
N ASP A 16 2.17 -9.02 8.88
CA ASP A 16 1.40 -8.83 7.66
C ASP A 16 1.76 -9.93 6.65
N VAL A 17 0.74 -10.67 6.21
CA VAL A 17 0.81 -11.60 5.08
C VAL A 17 0.54 -10.83 3.80
N VAL A 18 1.48 -10.86 2.87
CA VAL A 18 1.46 -10.04 1.65
C VAL A 18 1.47 -10.94 0.44
N PHE A 19 0.46 -10.84 -0.41
CA PHE A 19 0.40 -11.53 -1.69
C PHE A 19 0.79 -10.61 -2.83
N ASN A 20 1.53 -11.14 -3.80
CA ASN A 20 1.93 -10.45 -5.02
C ASN A 20 2.63 -9.12 -4.72
N LEU A 21 3.64 -9.17 -3.83
CA LEU A 21 4.38 -8.01 -3.30
C LEU A 21 4.82 -7.04 -4.40
N ASN A 22 5.30 -7.57 -5.53
CA ASN A 22 5.80 -6.79 -6.66
C ASN A 22 4.73 -6.38 -7.68
N SER A 23 3.46 -6.74 -7.45
CA SER A 23 2.34 -6.36 -8.32
C SER A 23 1.93 -4.89 -8.12
N LEU A 24 1.05 -4.41 -8.98
CA LEU A 24 0.45 -3.07 -8.85
C LEU A 24 -0.55 -2.95 -7.70
N SER A 25 -1.03 -4.07 -7.18
CA SER A 25 -2.04 -4.12 -6.12
C SER A 25 -1.78 -5.31 -5.18
N PRO A 26 -0.69 -5.28 -4.39
CA PRO A 26 -0.41 -6.34 -3.45
C PRO A 26 -1.50 -6.42 -2.38
N LEU A 27 -1.94 -7.63 -2.05
CA LEU A 27 -2.95 -7.85 -1.01
C LEU A 27 -2.25 -8.02 0.32
N VAL A 28 -2.65 -7.24 1.33
CA VAL A 28 -2.07 -7.30 2.68
C VAL A 28 -3.14 -7.77 3.65
N ARG A 29 -2.80 -8.76 4.48
CA ARG A 29 -3.69 -9.29 5.51
C ARG A 29 -2.93 -9.44 6.82
N ALA A 30 -3.49 -8.90 7.91
CA ALA A 30 -2.90 -9.05 9.23
C ALA A 30 -3.05 -10.48 9.74
N SER A 31 -2.06 -10.96 10.48
CA SER A 31 -2.06 -12.23 11.21
C SER A 31 -1.17 -12.14 12.46
N ILE A 32 -1.13 -13.21 13.24
CA ILE A 32 -0.24 -13.41 14.37
C ILE A 32 0.44 -14.77 14.21
N ILE A 33 1.71 -14.86 14.61
CA ILE A 33 2.44 -16.13 14.65
C ILE A 33 1.99 -16.89 15.88
N TYR A 34 1.42 -18.08 15.70
CA TYR A 34 1.13 -19.01 16.78
C TYR A 34 2.38 -19.76 17.22
N ASP A 35 3.14 -20.29 16.28
CA ASP A 35 4.33 -21.09 16.56
C ASP A 35 5.37 -20.97 15.43
N ALA A 36 6.62 -21.33 15.73
CA ALA A 36 7.74 -21.24 14.80
C ALA A 36 8.74 -22.38 15.00
N THR A 37 9.01 -23.14 13.94
CA THR A 37 10.09 -24.13 13.89
C THR A 37 11.18 -23.65 12.94
N TYR A 38 12.13 -22.87 13.46
CA TYR A 38 13.16 -22.21 12.64
C TYR A 38 14.12 -23.18 11.94
N THR A 39 14.38 -24.36 12.53
CA THR A 39 15.23 -25.40 11.91
C THR A 39 14.60 -26.00 10.65
N LYS A 40 13.27 -25.93 10.52
CA LYS A 40 12.50 -26.37 9.35
C LYS A 40 12.05 -25.21 8.47
N ASN A 41 12.43 -23.98 8.81
CA ASN A 41 11.92 -22.76 8.20
C ASN A 41 10.38 -22.66 8.18
N GLU A 42 9.73 -23.12 9.24
CA GLU A 42 8.27 -23.18 9.33
C GLU A 42 7.74 -22.16 10.33
N LEU A 43 6.68 -21.45 9.95
CA LEU A 43 5.86 -20.65 10.86
C LEU A 43 4.42 -21.15 10.77
N ILE A 44 3.73 -21.13 11.91
CA ILE A 44 2.31 -21.42 12.01
C ILE A 44 1.64 -20.11 12.38
N ILE A 45 0.74 -19.63 11.53
CA ILE A 45 0.10 -18.32 11.69
C ILE A 45 -1.40 -18.47 11.83
N ALA A 46 -2.03 -17.51 12.51
CA ALA A 46 -3.48 -17.42 12.56
C ALA A 46 -4.07 -17.27 11.16
N GLN A 47 -5.26 -17.83 10.98
CA GLN A 47 -6.04 -17.56 9.78
C GLN A 47 -6.26 -16.05 9.60
N THR A 48 -6.14 -15.58 8.37
CA THR A 48 -6.30 -14.15 8.05
C THR A 48 -7.77 -13.79 7.80
N THR A 49 -8.07 -12.50 7.77
CA THR A 49 -9.34 -11.97 7.25
C THR A 49 -9.06 -11.04 6.07
N PRO A 50 -9.56 -11.32 4.84
CA PRO A 50 -10.28 -12.52 4.41
C PRO A 50 -9.47 -13.81 4.56
N ARG A 51 -10.14 -14.96 4.70
CA ARG A 51 -9.47 -16.26 4.91
C ARG A 51 -8.58 -16.66 3.73
N ILE A 52 -7.47 -17.33 4.03
CA ILE A 52 -6.65 -18.07 3.09
C ILE A 52 -7.27 -19.47 2.96
N LEU A 53 -7.77 -19.75 1.76
CA LEU A 53 -8.36 -21.02 1.37
C LEU A 53 -7.34 -21.85 0.56
N PRO A 54 -7.49 -23.18 0.48
CA PRO A 54 -6.62 -24.04 -0.33
C PRO A 54 -6.53 -23.65 -1.80
N ASN A 55 -7.57 -22.99 -2.33
CA ASN A 55 -7.65 -22.50 -3.71
C ASN A 55 -7.30 -21.00 -3.85
N THR A 56 -6.73 -20.36 -2.82
CA THR A 56 -6.27 -18.97 -2.93
C THR A 56 -5.15 -18.89 -3.96
N SER A 57 -5.40 -18.20 -5.07
CA SER A 57 -4.41 -18.03 -6.13
C SER A 57 -3.56 -16.78 -5.89
N PHE A 58 -2.23 -16.93 -5.96
CA PHE A 58 -1.24 -15.86 -5.89
C PHE A 58 0.07 -16.34 -6.53
N ASP A 59 0.87 -15.40 -7.04
CA ASP A 59 2.17 -15.67 -7.67
C ASP A 59 3.29 -15.73 -6.63
N GLU A 60 3.19 -14.89 -5.59
CA GLU A 60 4.14 -14.86 -4.49
C GLU A 60 3.48 -14.47 -3.17
N MET A 61 4.02 -14.97 -2.06
CA MET A 61 3.61 -14.62 -0.70
C MET A 61 4.83 -14.20 0.12
N HIS A 62 4.66 -13.20 0.97
CA HIS A 62 5.64 -12.79 1.97
C HIS A 62 4.98 -12.66 3.33
N VAL A 63 5.74 -12.92 4.39
CA VAL A 63 5.38 -12.50 5.75
C VAL A 63 6.32 -11.40 6.18
N THR A 64 5.75 -10.33 6.73
CA THR A 64 6.51 -9.13 7.08
C THR A 64 6.16 -8.63 8.47
N THR A 65 7.12 -7.95 9.11
CA THR A 65 6.94 -7.23 10.37
C THR A 65 7.56 -5.85 10.26
N LEU A 66 7.01 -4.89 11.00
CA LEU A 66 7.68 -3.61 11.25
C LEU A 66 8.72 -3.77 12.35
N VAL A 67 9.86 -3.10 12.17
CA VAL A 67 10.94 -2.97 13.15
C VAL A 67 11.33 -1.50 13.27
N ILE A 68 11.76 -1.10 14.46
CA ILE A 68 12.32 0.22 14.70
C ILE A 68 13.84 0.08 14.70
N GLY A 69 14.49 0.70 13.73
CA GLY A 69 15.94 0.75 13.61
C GLY A 69 16.60 1.65 14.65
N GLU A 70 17.93 1.61 14.69
CA GLU A 70 18.74 2.31 15.70
C GLU A 70 18.56 3.84 15.66
N LYS A 71 18.25 4.44 14.49
CA LYS A 71 17.97 5.88 14.38
C LYS A 71 16.48 6.21 14.48
N ARG A 72 15.70 5.31 15.10
CA ARG A 72 14.22 5.37 15.19
C ARG A 72 13.53 5.32 13.83
N GLU A 73 14.21 4.92 12.76
CA GLU A 73 13.56 4.71 11.47
C GLU A 73 12.71 3.44 11.51
N LYS A 74 11.46 3.51 11.03
CA LYS A 74 10.61 2.32 10.88
C LYS A 74 10.99 1.62 9.58
N LYS A 75 11.53 0.41 9.67
CA LYS A 75 11.78 -0.46 8.51
C LYS A 75 10.81 -1.62 8.52
N ARG A 76 10.49 -2.11 7.34
CA ARG A 76 9.69 -3.33 7.20
C ARG A 76 10.60 -4.44 6.71
N LEU A 77 10.66 -5.50 7.48
CA LEU A 77 11.46 -6.68 7.17
C LEU A 77 10.53 -7.84 6.84
N GLY A 78 10.92 -8.67 5.89
CA GLY A 78 10.08 -9.76 5.42
C GLY A 78 10.85 -10.96 4.91
N LEU A 79 10.11 -12.07 4.84
CA LEU A 79 10.52 -13.35 4.32
C LEU A 79 9.57 -13.75 3.20
N LYS A 80 10.12 -14.30 2.11
CA LYS A 80 9.31 -14.93 1.06
C LYS A 80 8.83 -16.29 1.57
N CYS A 81 7.58 -16.64 1.31
CA CYS A 81 6.94 -17.82 1.90
C CYS A 81 6.07 -18.55 0.87
N LYS A 82 5.76 -19.81 1.17
CA LYS A 82 4.70 -20.61 0.54
C LYS A 82 3.81 -21.21 1.61
N ILE A 83 2.55 -21.47 1.26
CA ILE A 83 1.62 -22.18 2.16
C ILE A 83 1.93 -23.68 2.03
N SER A 84 2.23 -24.33 3.15
CA SER A 84 2.45 -25.78 3.22
C SER A 84 1.20 -26.53 3.68
N GLY A 85 0.25 -25.86 4.35
CA GLY A 85 -1.00 -26.47 4.78
C GLY A 85 -1.94 -25.53 5.53
N ILE A 86 -3.17 -25.99 5.76
CA ILE A 86 -4.15 -25.30 6.61
C ILE A 86 -4.75 -26.34 7.55
N SER A 87 -4.74 -26.07 8.86
CA SER A 87 -5.43 -26.85 9.88
C SER A 87 -6.66 -26.09 10.36
N ARG A 88 -7.75 -26.81 10.61
CA ARG A 88 -8.97 -26.24 11.19
C ARG A 88 -9.05 -26.36 12.71
N ASP A 89 -8.12 -27.12 13.29
CA ASP A 89 -8.21 -27.59 14.66
C ASP A 89 -6.84 -27.56 15.35
N TYR A 90 -6.02 -26.56 15.00
CA TYR A 90 -4.70 -26.36 15.56
C TYR A 90 -4.81 -26.02 17.04
N ALA A 91 -4.21 -26.86 17.89
CA ALA A 91 -4.27 -26.71 19.33
C ALA A 91 -3.31 -25.60 19.79
N LEU A 92 -3.84 -24.46 20.20
CA LEU A 92 -3.08 -23.39 20.86
C LEU A 92 -2.82 -23.73 22.33
N SER A 93 -3.79 -24.40 22.94
CA SER A 93 -3.70 -24.93 24.30
C SER A 93 -4.51 -26.24 24.36
N LYS A 94 -4.45 -26.94 25.50
CA LYS A 94 -5.18 -28.20 25.71
C LYS A 94 -6.68 -28.08 25.41
N ASP A 95 -7.26 -26.90 25.63
CA ASP A 95 -8.70 -26.64 25.54
C ASP A 95 -9.07 -25.61 24.44
N THR A 96 -8.10 -25.11 23.68
CA THR A 96 -8.34 -24.07 22.65
C THR A 96 -7.80 -24.53 21.31
N LYS A 97 -8.71 -24.68 20.33
CA LYS A 97 -8.39 -25.00 18.95
C LYS A 97 -8.80 -23.86 18.03
N GLU A 98 -7.92 -23.49 17.12
CA GLU A 98 -8.13 -22.41 16.14
C GLU A 98 -7.75 -22.87 14.73
N GLU A 99 -8.21 -22.14 13.72
CA GLU A 99 -7.72 -22.34 12.37
C GLU A 99 -6.32 -21.74 12.20
N ALA A 100 -5.40 -22.50 11.63
CA ALA A 100 -4.03 -22.09 11.42
C ALA A 100 -3.56 -22.36 9.99
N VAL A 101 -2.69 -21.49 9.49
CA VAL A 101 -2.03 -21.63 8.20
C VAL A 101 -0.56 -21.95 8.46
N PHE A 102 -0.11 -23.06 7.88
CA PHE A 102 1.28 -23.49 7.92
C PHE A 102 1.99 -22.86 6.74
N ILE A 103 3.09 -22.17 7.02
CA ILE A 103 3.87 -21.48 6.01
C ILE A 103 5.34 -21.88 6.13
N GLU A 104 5.97 -22.13 4.99
CA GLU A 104 7.40 -22.39 4.88
C GLU A 104 8.05 -21.14 4.30
N TYR A 105 9.00 -20.54 5.03
CA TYR A 105 9.76 -19.40 4.54
C TYR A 105 11.02 -19.83 3.80
N MET A 106 11.39 -19.03 2.81
CA MET A 106 12.47 -19.31 1.87
C MET A 106 13.48 -18.15 1.89
N GLY A 107 14.76 -18.49 1.98
CA GLY A 107 15.86 -17.52 1.87
C GLY A 107 16.10 -16.70 3.13
N LYS A 108 16.67 -15.51 2.95
CA LYS A 108 17.08 -14.61 4.05
C LYS A 108 16.06 -13.50 4.25
N ILE A 109 16.05 -12.92 5.45
CA ILE A 109 15.31 -11.69 5.74
C ILE A 109 15.80 -10.59 4.79
N SER A 110 14.86 -9.88 4.21
CA SER A 110 15.13 -8.72 3.36
C SER A 110 14.28 -7.53 3.82
N GLU A 111 14.76 -6.33 3.55
CA GLU A 111 13.93 -5.15 3.67
C GLU A 111 12.86 -5.20 2.58
N VAL A 112 11.61 -5.27 3.01
CA VAL A 112 10.46 -5.40 2.11
C VAL A 112 9.77 -4.06 2.04
N ASN A 113 9.89 -3.41 0.89
CA ASN A 113 9.05 -2.29 0.56
C ASN A 113 7.70 -2.83 0.06
N ILE A 114 6.74 -2.97 0.97
CA ILE A 114 5.35 -3.21 0.60
C ILE A 114 4.87 -1.95 -0.12
N ARG A 115 5.00 -1.93 -1.45
CA ARG A 115 4.43 -0.87 -2.29
C ARG A 115 2.89 -0.91 -2.36
N SER A 116 2.21 -1.81 -1.62
CA SER A 116 0.79 -1.65 -1.25
C SER A 116 0.66 -0.78 -0.01
N ALA A 117 1.03 0.49 -0.16
CA ALA A 117 0.24 1.46 0.54
C ALA A 117 -1.16 1.36 -0.05
N PHE A 118 -2.17 1.16 0.81
CA PHE A 118 -3.57 1.19 0.42
C PHE A 118 -3.80 2.35 -0.58
N ARG A 119 -4.28 2.01 -1.77
CA ARG A 119 -4.52 2.95 -2.85
C ARG A 119 -6.01 3.23 -2.89
N MET A 120 -6.39 4.38 -2.37
CA MET A 120 -7.77 4.82 -2.48
C MET A 120 -8.00 5.51 -3.82
N SER A 121 -9.10 5.18 -4.49
CA SER A 121 -9.62 6.03 -5.56
C SER A 121 -10.40 7.21 -4.96
N PRO A 122 -10.23 8.43 -5.49
CA PRO A 122 -11.04 9.56 -5.07
C PRO A 122 -12.54 9.26 -5.22
N GLY A 123 -13.35 9.69 -4.26
CA GLY A 123 -14.79 9.51 -4.26
C GLY A 123 -15.53 10.68 -3.60
N LYS A 124 -16.85 10.53 -3.44
CA LYS A 124 -17.70 11.60 -2.85
C LYS A 124 -17.28 11.97 -1.42
N ASN A 125 -16.92 10.98 -0.61
CA ASN A 125 -16.55 11.19 0.79
C ASN A 125 -15.08 11.58 0.98
N TYR A 126 -14.23 11.24 0.01
CA TYR A 126 -12.79 11.54 0.03
C TYR A 126 -12.36 12.04 -1.34
N SER A 127 -12.33 13.35 -1.51
CA SER A 127 -11.99 14.02 -2.76
C SER A 127 -10.57 14.59 -2.70
N ILE A 128 -9.86 14.53 -3.83
CA ILE A 128 -8.49 15.02 -3.93
C ILE A 128 -8.42 16.01 -5.08
N PHE A 129 -7.88 17.19 -4.82
CA PHE A 129 -7.55 18.19 -5.83
C PHE A 129 -6.04 18.38 -5.84
N ALA A 130 -5.44 18.56 -7.00
CA ALA A 130 -3.99 18.67 -7.11
C ALA A 130 -3.54 19.70 -8.15
N LYS A 131 -2.35 20.24 -7.91
CA LYS A 131 -1.58 21.06 -8.85
C LYS A 131 -0.16 20.53 -8.92
N ILE A 132 0.36 20.40 -10.13
CA ILE A 132 1.76 20.03 -10.41
C ILE A 132 2.48 21.27 -10.92
N ILE A 133 3.64 21.58 -10.33
CA ILE A 133 4.55 22.62 -10.81
C ILE A 133 5.82 21.92 -11.30
N LEU A 134 6.02 21.95 -12.61
CA LEU A 134 7.18 21.37 -13.27
C LEU A 134 7.90 22.48 -14.04
N LYS A 135 9.12 22.80 -13.58
CA LYS A 135 9.85 24.01 -14.03
C LYS A 135 8.95 25.24 -13.82
N ASP A 136 8.73 26.04 -14.86
CA ASP A 136 7.88 27.23 -14.81
C ASP A 136 6.46 26.99 -15.35
N ARG A 137 6.01 25.73 -15.39
CA ARG A 137 4.66 25.37 -15.86
C ARG A 137 3.82 24.77 -14.75
N GLU A 138 2.60 25.27 -14.64
CA GLU A 138 1.58 24.72 -13.77
C GLU A 138 0.62 23.83 -14.55
N TYR A 139 0.27 22.70 -13.94
CA TYR A 139 -0.74 21.78 -14.42
C TYR A 139 -1.79 21.57 -13.33
N THR A 140 -3.06 21.63 -13.70
CA THR A 140 -4.17 21.65 -12.74
C THR A 140 -5.09 20.45 -12.94
N PHE A 141 -5.49 19.83 -11.83
CA PHE A 141 -6.52 18.79 -11.79
C PHE A 141 -7.81 19.25 -12.50
N GLY A 142 -8.41 18.34 -13.27
CA GLY A 142 -9.64 18.57 -14.04
C GLY A 142 -9.41 19.25 -15.39
N LYS A 143 -8.24 19.86 -15.62
CA LYS A 143 -7.86 20.48 -16.89
C LYS A 143 -6.75 19.70 -17.59
N ASP A 144 -5.64 19.50 -16.89
CA ASP A 144 -4.42 18.94 -17.47
C ASP A 144 -4.23 17.47 -17.11
N PHE A 145 -4.87 17.01 -16.03
CA PHE A 145 -4.89 15.63 -15.59
C PHE A 145 -6.06 15.36 -14.64
N SER A 146 -6.35 14.08 -14.39
CA SER A 146 -7.27 13.60 -13.35
C SER A 146 -6.53 12.65 -12.41
N ILE A 147 -7.08 12.43 -11.21
CA ILE A 147 -6.48 11.51 -10.23
C ILE A 147 -7.19 10.16 -10.33
N LEU A 148 -6.41 9.10 -10.49
CA LEU A 148 -6.89 7.72 -10.49
C LEU A 148 -6.92 7.14 -9.08
N ASP A 149 -5.80 7.30 -8.37
CA ASP A 149 -5.58 6.73 -7.03
C ASP A 149 -4.57 7.54 -6.23
N LEU A 150 -4.62 7.42 -4.90
CA LEU A 150 -3.67 8.00 -3.96
C LEU A 150 -3.28 6.98 -2.88
N SER A 151 -2.02 7.00 -2.48
CA SER A 151 -1.47 6.23 -1.37
C SER A 151 -0.49 7.08 -0.56
N ILE A 152 0.03 6.56 0.55
CA ILE A 152 1.02 7.28 1.35
C ILE A 152 2.37 7.47 0.63
N THR A 153 2.66 6.69 -0.43
CA THR A 153 3.95 6.72 -1.14
C THR A 153 3.88 7.30 -2.55
N GLY A 154 2.69 7.54 -3.08
CA GLY A 154 2.53 8.05 -4.43
C GLY A 154 1.07 8.21 -4.86
N ILE A 155 0.92 8.78 -6.06
CA ILE A 155 -0.37 9.10 -6.67
C ILE A 155 -0.38 8.63 -8.14
N GLY A 156 -1.48 8.03 -8.57
CA GLY A 156 -1.74 7.72 -9.97
C GLY A 156 -2.56 8.83 -10.62
N ILE A 157 -2.12 9.35 -11.76
CA ILE A 157 -2.84 10.36 -12.53
C ILE A 157 -3.12 9.90 -13.96
N VAL A 158 -4.25 10.32 -14.50
CA VAL A 158 -4.63 10.14 -15.90
C VAL A 158 -4.41 11.46 -16.62
N VAL A 159 -3.63 11.43 -17.69
CA VAL A 159 -3.25 12.61 -18.47
C VAL A 159 -3.84 12.46 -19.88
N PRO A 160 -4.75 13.34 -20.31
CA PRO A 160 -5.28 13.30 -21.67
C PRO A 160 -4.15 13.53 -22.67
N LYS A 161 -4.13 12.79 -23.79
CA LYS A 161 -3.09 12.93 -24.83
C LYS A 161 -3.19 14.27 -25.54
N LYS A 162 -4.41 14.81 -25.67
CA LYS A 162 -4.69 16.13 -26.24
C LYS A 162 -5.43 17.00 -25.21
N THR A 163 -5.01 18.25 -25.11
CA THR A 163 -5.69 19.31 -24.34
C THR A 163 -5.87 20.49 -25.29
N ALA A 164 -7.11 20.92 -25.55
CA ALA A 164 -7.41 22.01 -26.49
C ALA A 164 -6.66 21.87 -27.83
N ASP A 165 -6.81 20.71 -28.48
CA ASP A 165 -6.20 20.34 -29.77
C ASP A 165 -4.66 20.27 -29.84
N ARG A 166 -3.97 20.36 -28.70
CA ARG A 166 -2.50 20.23 -28.63
C ARG A 166 -2.09 19.05 -27.77
N ALA A 167 -0.94 18.45 -28.08
CA ALA A 167 -0.38 17.38 -27.27
C ALA A 167 -0.12 17.86 -25.84
N ASN A 168 -0.57 17.09 -24.85
CA ASN A 168 -0.42 17.48 -23.45
C ASN A 168 1.07 17.48 -23.04
N PRO A 169 1.63 18.63 -22.59
CA PRO A 169 3.05 18.73 -22.28
C PRO A 169 3.52 17.82 -21.14
N LEU A 170 2.63 17.39 -20.24
CA LEU A 170 2.97 16.41 -19.21
C LEU A 170 3.45 15.08 -19.79
N LEU A 171 3.01 14.71 -21.00
CA LEU A 171 3.43 13.48 -21.66
C LEU A 171 4.78 13.57 -22.37
N LYS A 172 5.38 14.77 -22.45
CA LYS A 172 6.73 14.97 -22.98
C LYS A 172 7.82 14.82 -21.93
N THR A 173 7.44 14.40 -20.73
CA THR A 173 8.35 14.24 -19.59
C THR A 173 8.88 12.81 -19.53
N GLU A 174 10.01 12.63 -18.85
CA GLU A 174 10.66 11.34 -18.72
C GLU A 174 10.55 10.80 -17.29
N THR A 175 10.63 9.48 -17.13
CA THR A 175 10.74 8.85 -15.81
C THR A 175 11.95 9.41 -15.04
N GLY A 176 11.79 9.61 -13.73
CA GLY A 176 12.78 10.25 -12.87
C GLY A 176 12.67 11.78 -12.81
N THR A 177 11.95 12.42 -13.74
CA THR A 177 11.71 13.87 -13.69
C THR A 177 11.04 14.25 -12.37
N THR A 178 11.61 15.23 -11.66
CA THR A 178 11.09 15.72 -10.38
C THR A 178 10.24 16.99 -10.57
N PHE A 179 9.26 17.16 -9.69
CA PHE A 179 8.36 18.32 -9.68
C PHE A 179 7.78 18.54 -8.27
N THR A 180 7.21 19.72 -8.07
CA THR A 180 6.46 20.03 -6.86
C THR A 180 5.00 19.64 -7.08
N LEU A 181 4.44 18.88 -6.13
CA LEU A 181 3.05 18.49 -6.10
C LEU A 181 2.38 19.14 -4.88
N GLY A 182 1.34 19.93 -5.14
CA GLY A 182 0.42 20.42 -4.12
C GLY A 182 -0.91 19.67 -4.22
N MET A 183 -1.44 19.25 -3.07
CA MET A 183 -2.72 18.55 -2.95
C MET A 183 -3.60 19.24 -1.91
N ALA A 184 -4.90 19.27 -2.18
CA ALA A 184 -5.94 19.56 -1.19
C ALA A 184 -6.78 18.30 -0.99
N LEU A 185 -6.74 17.76 0.22
CA LEU A 185 -7.41 16.54 0.64
C LEU A 185 -8.71 16.93 1.33
N LYS A 186 -9.85 16.59 0.73
CA LYS A 186 -11.18 16.94 1.22
C LYS A 186 -11.89 15.68 1.74
N HIS A 187 -12.36 15.72 2.97
CA HIS A 187 -13.23 14.70 3.54
C HIS A 187 -14.28 15.30 4.47
N SER A 188 -15.20 14.47 4.95
CA SER A 188 -16.22 14.86 5.92
C SER A 188 -16.09 14.04 7.20
N GLU A 189 -16.17 14.71 8.34
CA GLU A 189 -16.19 14.12 9.68
C GLU A 189 -17.28 14.85 10.48
N ASP A 190 -18.20 14.10 11.10
CA ASP A 190 -19.34 14.64 11.86
C ASP A 190 -20.09 15.79 11.14
N GLU A 191 -20.43 15.56 9.85
CA GLU A 191 -21.10 16.51 8.96
C GLU A 191 -20.32 17.80 8.64
N LYS A 192 -19.08 17.95 9.13
CA LYS A 192 -18.18 19.06 8.80
C LYS A 192 -17.27 18.69 7.64
N VAL A 193 -17.10 19.63 6.71
CA VAL A 193 -16.15 19.48 5.59
C VAL A 193 -14.77 19.92 6.04
N ILE A 194 -13.80 19.01 5.97
CA ILE A 194 -12.40 19.25 6.28
C ILE A 194 -11.61 19.30 4.97
N ILE A 195 -10.75 20.32 4.82
CA ILE A 195 -9.84 20.46 3.68
C ILE A 195 -8.42 20.69 4.21
N GLU A 196 -7.55 19.72 4.00
CA GLU A 196 -6.16 19.77 4.44
C GLU A 196 -5.22 19.88 3.24
N LYS A 197 -4.10 20.58 3.41
CA LYS A 197 -3.15 20.84 2.32
C LYS A 197 -1.88 20.02 2.52
N VAL A 198 -1.45 19.35 1.46
CA VAL A 198 -0.23 18.54 1.43
C VAL A 198 0.65 19.05 0.31
N ALA A 199 1.93 19.27 0.59
CA ALA A 199 2.92 19.63 -0.42
C ALA A 199 4.12 18.68 -0.36
N CYS A 200 4.54 18.18 -1.51
CA CYS A 200 5.71 17.30 -1.61
C CYS A 200 6.48 17.52 -2.91
N ILE A 201 7.74 17.08 -2.90
CA ILE A 201 8.50 16.81 -4.10
C ILE A 201 8.19 15.38 -4.52
N ALA A 202 7.86 15.20 -5.79
CA ALA A 202 7.56 13.91 -6.37
C ALA A 202 8.37 13.71 -7.66
N SER A 203 8.46 12.46 -8.12
CA SER A 203 9.05 12.10 -9.40
C SER A 203 8.13 11.23 -10.23
N ILE A 204 8.33 11.25 -11.55
CA ILE A 204 7.63 10.36 -12.47
C ILE A 204 8.23 8.96 -12.32
N ALA A 205 7.47 8.04 -11.75
CA ALA A 205 7.88 6.65 -11.59
C ALA A 205 7.61 5.82 -12.85
N ARG A 206 6.53 6.13 -13.58
CA ARG A 206 6.15 5.40 -14.80
C ARG A 206 5.22 6.23 -15.69
N ILE A 207 5.28 5.97 -16.99
CA ILE A 207 4.34 6.49 -17.99
C ILE A 207 3.84 5.31 -18.81
N ASN A 208 2.53 5.10 -18.86
CA ASN A 208 1.87 4.14 -19.74
C ASN A 208 1.01 4.90 -20.76
N THR A 209 1.57 5.11 -21.96
CA THR A 209 0.91 5.79 -23.09
C THR A 209 -0.18 4.95 -23.76
N HIS A 210 -0.21 3.64 -23.49
CA HIS A 210 -1.20 2.69 -24.02
C HIS A 210 -2.35 2.45 -23.03
N PHE A 211 -2.54 3.34 -22.05
CA PHE A 211 -3.64 3.21 -21.09
C PHE A 211 -5.02 3.18 -21.79
N ASN A 212 -5.26 4.12 -22.70
CA ASN A 212 -6.34 4.03 -23.69
C ASN A 212 -6.02 4.93 -24.90
N GLU A 213 -6.94 5.04 -25.85
CA GLU A 213 -6.76 5.83 -27.07
C GLU A 213 -6.55 7.33 -26.77
N ASN A 214 -7.26 7.88 -25.77
CA ASN A 214 -7.36 9.31 -25.53
C ASN A 214 -6.47 9.83 -24.38
N ALA A 215 -5.93 8.95 -23.55
CA ALA A 215 -5.19 9.30 -22.34
C ALA A 215 -4.05 8.32 -22.04
N ALA A 216 -3.11 8.79 -21.24
CA ALA A 216 -2.03 7.99 -20.67
C ALA A 216 -2.17 7.93 -19.15
N LEU A 217 -1.68 6.84 -18.56
CA LEU A 217 -1.58 6.69 -17.11
C LEU A 217 -0.16 7.05 -16.68
N VAL A 218 -0.02 7.96 -15.72
CA VAL A 218 1.27 8.38 -15.16
C VAL A 218 1.27 8.08 -13.67
N GLY A 219 2.28 7.34 -13.22
CA GLY A 219 2.48 7.06 -11.79
C GLY A 219 3.54 7.98 -11.21
N LEU A 220 3.20 8.65 -10.12
CA LEU A 220 4.08 9.58 -9.42
C LEU A 220 4.49 9.00 -8.06
N GLN A 221 5.77 9.10 -7.71
CA GLN A 221 6.32 8.67 -6.42
C GLN A 221 6.66 9.89 -5.58
N PHE A 222 6.28 9.90 -4.31
CA PHE A 222 6.68 10.95 -3.37
C PHE A 222 8.13 10.74 -2.95
N LEU A 223 8.94 11.80 -3.03
CA LEU A 223 10.37 11.78 -2.68
C LEU A 223 10.64 12.48 -1.35
N LYS A 224 10.05 13.66 -1.16
CA LYS A 224 10.27 14.47 0.04
C LYS A 224 9.00 15.21 0.40
N MET A 225 8.63 15.14 1.67
CA MET A 225 7.46 15.82 2.22
C MET A 225 7.83 16.41 3.57
N LYS A 226 7.13 17.46 4.00
CA LYS A 226 7.29 17.97 5.38
C LYS A 226 6.61 16.98 6.34
N PRO A 227 7.12 16.78 7.57
CA PRO A 227 6.52 15.85 8.53
C PRO A 227 5.01 16.07 8.76
N GLU A 228 4.57 17.33 8.85
CA GLU A 228 3.15 17.69 8.97
C GLU A 228 2.31 17.21 7.78
N SER A 229 2.83 17.38 6.56
CA SER A 229 2.18 16.91 5.33
C SER A 229 2.12 15.38 5.26
N GLU A 230 3.15 14.68 5.77
CA GLU A 230 3.16 13.21 5.85
C GLU A 230 2.10 12.72 6.83
N GLU A 231 1.97 13.38 7.99
CA GLU A 231 0.96 13.06 8.98
C GLU A 231 -0.46 13.27 8.44
N ILE A 232 -0.72 14.42 7.82
CA ILE A 232 -2.00 14.73 7.16
C ILE A 232 -2.35 13.65 6.13
N LEU A 233 -1.41 13.32 5.22
CA LEU A 233 -1.63 12.32 4.19
C LEU A 233 -1.90 10.94 4.80
N SER A 234 -1.11 10.53 5.79
CA SER A 234 -1.26 9.24 6.47
C SER A 234 -2.63 9.12 7.14
N ARG A 235 -3.06 10.15 7.88
CA ARG A 235 -4.36 10.21 8.54
C ARG A 235 -5.51 10.14 7.51
N PHE A 236 -5.43 10.93 6.44
CA PHE A 236 -6.43 10.95 5.38
C PHE A 236 -6.60 9.56 4.74
N ILE A 237 -5.50 8.90 4.38
CA ILE A 237 -5.50 7.55 3.79
C ILE A 237 -6.05 6.51 4.77
N HIS A 238 -5.67 6.61 6.04
CA HIS A 238 -6.16 5.71 7.09
C HIS A 238 -7.68 5.83 7.29
N HIS A 239 -8.21 7.05 7.37
CA HIS A 239 -9.65 7.28 7.49
C HIS A 239 -10.41 6.74 6.27
N ALA A 240 -9.91 7.02 5.06
CA ALA A 240 -10.51 6.50 3.83
C ALA A 240 -10.54 4.95 3.81
N GLN A 241 -9.49 4.31 4.33
CA GLN A 241 -9.42 2.85 4.43
C GLN A 241 -10.47 2.28 5.38
N LEU A 242 -10.60 2.85 6.58
CA LEU A 242 -11.58 2.41 7.58
C LEU A 242 -13.02 2.55 7.05
N ASP A 243 -13.30 3.65 6.37
CA ASP A 243 -14.62 3.90 5.79
C ASP A 243 -14.97 2.92 4.66
N GLN A 244 -14.00 2.56 3.80
CA GLN A 244 -14.22 1.51 2.80
C GLN A 244 -14.50 0.14 3.43
N ILE A 245 -13.77 -0.24 4.49
CA ILE A 245 -14.01 -1.49 5.22
C ILE A 245 -15.42 -1.50 5.83
N ARG A 246 -15.84 -0.40 6.47
CA ARG A 246 -17.18 -0.26 7.03
C ARG A 246 -18.27 -0.39 5.97
N GLN A 247 -18.07 0.19 4.80
CA GLN A 247 -19.01 0.06 3.68
C GLN A 247 -19.13 -1.39 3.22
N LEU A 248 -18.01 -2.09 3.00
CA LEU A 248 -18.01 -3.50 2.58
C LEU A 248 -18.74 -4.41 3.57
N ASN A 249 -18.54 -4.20 4.88
CA ASN A 249 -19.19 -5.00 5.91
C ASN A 249 -20.70 -4.78 5.99
N ARG A 250 -21.20 -3.58 5.64
CA ARG A 250 -22.64 -3.28 5.61
C ARG A 250 -23.39 -3.96 4.46
N TYR A 251 -22.69 -4.38 3.41
CA TYR A 251 -23.29 -5.10 2.28
C TYR A 251 -23.26 -6.63 2.44
N GLN A 252 -22.64 -7.13 3.51
CA GLN A 252 -22.54 -8.58 3.82
C GLN A 252 -23.50 -9.04 4.93
N SER A 253 -24.30 -8.12 5.48
CA SER A 253 -25.37 -8.34 6.47
C SER A 253 -26.73 -8.15 5.83
#